data_AF-A0A1G3QI82-F1
#
_entry.id   AF-A0A1G3QI82-F1
#
_cell.length_a   1.000
_cell.length_b   1.000
_cell.length_c   1.000
_cell.angle_alpha   90.00
_cell.angle_beta   90.00
_cell.angle_gamma   90.00
#
_symmetry.space_group_name_H-M   'P 1'
#
loop_
_entity.id
_entity.type
_entity.pdbx_description
1 polymer ?
#
loop_
_entity_poly.entity_id
_entity_poly.type
_entity_poly.pdbx_seq_one_letter_code
_entity_poly.pdbx_strand_id
1 'polypeptide(L)'
;MAIKEKHKLASDWLDLLNGLIPHGTIVELPVLTGSMVPLIVPGNTIRIMALSGKQIRRGDIIVFREGKTLTTHRLLARFTLGTWSIIYQKGDVNRLGKWIHTGQVVGMVVAVQDKNGLVTTISNRDGDKKARNEALRQLALACWNTALLFPRFIKNKFKIKIHEFRMEIGDSVIGITCPTLKYFKYLSDYFSVRNSEREPDITVNLNFIHHEESIEIPDSLFTTKKIMNNNFIIAHGLVHGKIGPEINKIQLWVKTGLAHGQAIRVFEQLLYQIFYSCRKIKLNDSLLIHSSGVIYKNCGFLFAGPSGSGKSTIASLSGDYHVLNDEVCLIEFHDADITLHGTPFNGYFKNKMSGSARLKAIFIISHGRVNSISEIKRSEAVKQLAKEIIPPVPIEEHLNRKIFIDMLDMADRLYRSVPIYKLEFIPDSGFWIEIDRLFY
;
A
#
# COMPACT_ATOMS: atom_id res chain seq x y z
N MET A 1 17.49 -55.94 -8.09
CA MET A 1 18.38 -54.80 -7.78
C MET A 1 17.61 -53.49 -7.67
N ALA A 2 16.84 -53.10 -8.69
CA ALA A 2 16.07 -51.83 -8.74
C ALA A 2 15.09 -51.57 -7.57
N ILE A 3 14.46 -52.62 -6.99
CA ILE A 3 13.55 -52.46 -5.85
C ILE A 3 14.33 -52.10 -4.57
N LYS A 4 15.46 -52.77 -4.31
CA LYS A 4 16.33 -52.47 -3.15
C LYS A 4 16.92 -51.06 -3.23
N GLU A 5 17.31 -50.62 -4.42
CA GLU A 5 17.80 -49.25 -4.64
C GLU A 5 16.70 -48.20 -4.41
N LYS A 6 15.47 -48.43 -4.89
CA LYS A 6 14.34 -47.54 -4.62
C LYS A 6 13.99 -47.46 -3.13
N HIS A 7 14.03 -48.59 -2.41
CA HIS A 7 13.80 -48.60 -0.96
C HIS A 7 14.89 -47.83 -0.19
N LYS A 8 16.16 -48.03 -0.56
CA LYS A 8 17.28 -47.29 0.03
C LYS A 8 17.14 -45.79 -0.20
N LEU A 9 16.83 -45.39 -1.43
CA LEU A 9 16.68 -43.98 -1.80
C LEU A 9 15.51 -43.29 -1.08
N ALA A 10 14.40 -44.01 -0.88
CA ALA A 10 13.27 -43.52 -0.08
C ALA A 10 13.63 -43.40 1.40
N SER A 11 14.39 -44.35 1.96
CA SER A 11 14.88 -44.29 3.35
C SER A 11 15.84 -43.12 3.54
N ASP A 12 16.87 -43.03 2.69
CA ASP A 12 17.88 -41.98 2.72
C ASP A 12 17.24 -40.58 2.61
N TRP A 13 16.22 -40.43 1.76
CA TRP A 13 15.45 -39.20 1.65
C TRP A 13 14.66 -38.88 2.92
N LEU A 14 13.98 -39.87 3.51
CA LEU A 14 13.16 -39.71 4.72
C LEU A 14 14.04 -39.39 5.94
N ASP A 15 15.17 -40.08 6.07
CA ASP A 15 16.13 -39.90 7.14
C ASP A 15 16.78 -38.50 7.05
N LEU A 16 17.11 -38.04 5.83
CA LEU A 16 17.61 -36.69 5.62
C LEU A 16 16.55 -35.63 5.93
N LEU A 17 15.31 -35.85 5.49
CA LEU A 17 14.17 -34.95 5.78
C LEU A 17 13.91 -34.81 7.28
N ASN A 18 14.01 -35.91 8.02
CA ASN A 18 13.82 -35.93 9.46
C ASN A 18 15.05 -35.48 10.24
N GLY A 19 16.22 -35.37 9.59
CA GLY A 19 17.48 -35.02 10.24
C GLY A 19 18.05 -36.14 11.10
N LEU A 20 17.77 -37.39 10.76
CA LEU A 20 18.26 -38.60 11.43
C LEU A 20 19.66 -39.01 10.95
N ILE A 21 20.15 -38.39 9.88
CA ILE A 21 21.45 -38.69 9.29
C ILE A 21 22.57 -37.98 10.07
N PRO A 22 23.62 -38.70 10.51
CA PRO A 22 24.75 -38.11 11.22
C PRO A 22 25.45 -37.00 10.44
N HIS A 23 25.99 -36.01 11.15
CA HIS A 23 26.76 -34.93 10.55
C HIS A 23 27.95 -35.45 9.74
N GLY A 24 28.13 -34.93 8.53
CA GLY A 24 29.24 -35.28 7.64
C GLY A 24 28.98 -36.51 6.77
N THR A 25 27.91 -37.27 7.02
CA THR A 25 27.52 -38.38 6.15
C THR A 25 27.06 -37.86 4.79
N ILE A 26 27.48 -38.53 3.72
CA ILE A 26 27.09 -38.20 2.34
C ILE A 26 25.90 -39.05 1.93
N VAL A 27 24.89 -38.39 1.38
CA VAL A 27 23.66 -38.97 0.85
C VAL A 27 23.53 -38.61 -0.61
N GLU A 28 23.15 -39.57 -1.45
CA GLU A 28 22.96 -39.34 -2.88
C GLU A 28 21.46 -39.32 -3.20
N LEU A 29 20.99 -38.20 -3.75
CA LEU A 29 19.58 -38.05 -4.13
C LEU A 29 19.45 -37.55 -5.57
N PRO A 30 18.42 -37.99 -6.31
CA PRO A 30 18.17 -37.53 -7.66
C PRO A 30 17.55 -36.13 -7.66
N VAL A 31 17.91 -35.35 -8.66
CA VAL A 31 17.35 -34.02 -8.89
C VAL A 31 16.07 -34.17 -9.71
N LEU A 32 14.95 -33.75 -9.15
CA LEU A 32 13.64 -33.90 -9.78
C LEU A 32 13.16 -32.61 -10.47
N THR A 33 13.66 -31.45 -10.06
CA THR A 33 13.17 -30.13 -10.51
C THR A 33 14.31 -29.21 -10.95
N GLY A 34 14.00 -28.24 -11.82
CA GLY A 34 14.99 -27.44 -12.54
C GLY A 34 15.31 -26.06 -11.93
N SER A 35 15.09 -25.84 -10.63
CA SER A 35 15.27 -24.50 -10.03
C SER A 35 16.72 -24.00 -10.00
N MET A 36 17.69 -24.91 -10.16
CA MET A 36 19.14 -24.67 -10.09
C MET A 36 19.85 -24.82 -11.46
N VAL A 37 19.11 -24.82 -12.56
CA VAL A 37 19.67 -24.82 -13.93
C VAL A 37 20.40 -23.49 -14.19
N PRO A 38 21.56 -23.48 -14.87
CA PRO A 38 22.21 -24.60 -15.57
C PRO A 38 23.11 -25.48 -14.69
N LEU A 39 23.37 -25.11 -13.44
CA LEU A 39 24.37 -25.79 -12.60
C LEU A 39 23.93 -27.19 -12.15
N ILE A 40 22.65 -27.37 -11.83
CA ILE A 40 22.07 -28.65 -11.44
C ILE A 40 20.83 -28.89 -12.31
N VAL A 41 20.85 -29.97 -13.09
CA VAL A 41 19.81 -30.28 -14.08
C VAL A 41 18.97 -31.47 -13.61
N PRO A 42 17.65 -31.49 -13.87
CA PRO A 42 16.81 -32.65 -13.59
C PRO A 42 17.35 -33.95 -14.19
N GLY A 43 17.35 -35.00 -13.39
CA GLY A 43 17.91 -36.31 -13.73
C GLY A 43 19.41 -36.46 -13.42
N ASN A 44 20.08 -35.44 -12.87
CA ASN A 44 21.38 -35.61 -12.21
C ASN A 44 21.20 -36.17 -10.79
N THR A 45 22.27 -36.72 -10.23
CA THR A 45 22.34 -37.10 -8.81
C THR A 45 23.18 -36.10 -8.05
N ILE A 46 22.70 -35.62 -6.91
CA ILE A 46 23.46 -34.71 -6.03
C ILE A 46 23.98 -35.46 -4.82
N ARG A 47 25.25 -35.19 -4.46
CA ARG A 47 25.86 -35.64 -3.21
C ARG A 47 25.65 -34.58 -2.14
N ILE A 48 24.91 -34.93 -1.11
CA ILE A 48 24.52 -34.05 -0.02
C ILE A 48 25.26 -34.47 1.24
N MET A 49 26.09 -33.58 1.78
CA MET A 49 26.67 -33.76 3.09
C MET A 49 25.67 -33.32 4.15
N ALA A 50 25.27 -34.23 5.03
CA ALA A 50 24.34 -33.95 6.13
C ALA A 50 24.96 -32.99 7.15
N LEU A 51 24.18 -32.03 7.63
CA LEU A 51 24.60 -30.99 8.56
C LEU A 51 23.74 -31.00 9.82
N SER A 52 24.39 -30.87 10.98
CA SER A 52 23.79 -30.80 12.33
C SER A 52 23.88 -29.40 12.93
N GLY A 53 24.28 -28.38 12.15
CA GLY A 53 24.49 -27.04 12.67
C GLY A 53 25.05 -26.00 11.69
N LYS A 54 25.55 -24.89 12.26
CA LYS A 54 25.82 -23.57 11.66
C LYS A 54 26.96 -23.48 10.63
N GLN A 55 27.43 -24.57 10.01
CA GLN A 55 28.58 -24.56 9.09
C GLN A 55 28.20 -24.29 7.61
N ILE A 56 27.41 -23.25 7.36
CA ILE A 56 27.04 -22.81 6.00
C ILE A 56 27.50 -21.37 5.75
N ARG A 57 28.05 -21.13 4.57
CA ARG A 57 28.64 -19.88 4.08
C ARG A 57 27.89 -19.37 2.86
N ARG A 58 27.97 -18.07 2.61
CA ARG A 58 27.39 -17.47 1.39
C ARG A 58 28.06 -18.09 0.16
N GLY A 59 27.26 -18.43 -0.84
CA GLY A 59 27.71 -19.14 -2.05
C GLY A 59 27.37 -20.63 -2.03
N ASP A 60 27.26 -21.22 -0.84
CA ASP A 60 26.96 -22.65 -0.68
C ASP A 60 25.60 -23.02 -1.28
N ILE A 61 25.49 -24.22 -1.82
CA ILE A 61 24.22 -24.78 -2.28
C ILE A 61 23.67 -25.65 -1.15
N ILE A 62 22.62 -25.16 -0.50
CA ILE A 62 22.05 -25.76 0.69
C ILE A 62 20.84 -26.63 0.32
N VAL A 63 20.63 -27.68 1.10
CA VAL A 63 19.44 -28.52 1.06
C VAL A 63 18.65 -28.26 2.33
N PHE A 64 17.37 -27.91 2.19
CA PHE A 64 16.50 -27.53 3.31
C PHE A 64 15.09 -28.09 3.16
N ARG A 65 14.39 -28.16 4.30
CA ARG A 65 13.00 -28.62 4.39
C ARG A 65 12.03 -27.51 4.00
N GLU A 66 11.19 -27.79 3.02
CA GLU A 66 10.07 -26.93 2.61
C GLU A 66 8.76 -27.75 2.74
N GLY A 67 8.16 -27.72 3.94
CA GLY A 67 7.03 -28.59 4.25
C GLY A 67 7.45 -30.06 4.32
N LYS A 68 6.88 -30.90 3.45
CA LYS A 68 7.18 -32.35 3.36
C LYS A 68 8.21 -32.68 2.27
N THR A 69 8.86 -31.67 1.69
CA THR A 69 9.84 -31.86 0.60
C THR A 69 11.21 -31.31 0.97
N LEU A 70 12.22 -31.78 0.24
CA LEU A 70 13.57 -31.23 0.26
C LEU A 70 13.78 -30.34 -0.96
N THR A 71 14.26 -29.11 -0.71
CA THR A 71 14.55 -28.12 -1.75
C THR A 71 16.03 -27.76 -1.69
N THR A 72 16.65 -27.60 -2.87
CA THR A 72 18.07 -27.29 -3.02
C THR A 72 18.23 -25.93 -3.67
N HIS A 73 18.79 -24.94 -2.96
CA HIS A 73 19.02 -23.59 -3.49
C HIS A 73 20.33 -22.97 -3.00
N ARG A 74 20.78 -21.90 -3.65
CA ARG A 74 21.99 -21.18 -3.27
C ARG A 74 21.74 -20.26 -2.07
N LEU A 75 22.65 -20.30 -1.09
CA LEU A 75 22.67 -19.41 0.06
C LEU A 75 23.28 -18.06 -0.32
N LEU A 76 22.45 -17.02 -0.37
CA LEU A 76 22.89 -15.67 -0.75
C LEU A 76 23.25 -14.81 0.46
N ALA A 77 22.52 -14.97 1.58
CA ALA A 77 22.83 -14.27 2.81
C ALA A 77 22.43 -15.04 4.05
N ARG A 78 23.07 -14.65 5.16
CA ARG A 78 22.83 -15.19 6.48
C ARG A 78 22.85 -14.07 7.50
N PHE A 79 21.91 -14.12 8.43
CA PHE A 79 21.79 -13.22 9.57
C PHE A 79 21.68 -14.04 10.84
N THR A 80 22.46 -13.68 11.86
CA THR A 80 22.48 -14.35 13.15
C THR A 80 22.37 -13.30 14.24
N LEU A 81 21.37 -13.45 15.12
CA LEU A 81 21.15 -12.59 16.28
C LEU A 81 20.82 -13.49 17.48
N GLY A 82 21.79 -13.65 18.39
CA GLY A 82 21.68 -14.60 19.50
C GLY A 82 21.52 -16.05 19.01
N THR A 83 20.51 -16.75 19.53
CA THR A 83 20.15 -18.11 19.12
C THR A 83 19.42 -18.15 17.77
N TRP A 84 18.88 -17.02 17.32
CA TRP A 84 18.11 -16.93 16.08
C TRP A 84 19.02 -16.77 14.87
N SER A 85 18.82 -17.59 13.84
CA SER A 85 19.53 -17.48 12.57
C SER A 85 18.61 -17.76 11.40
N ILE A 86 18.56 -16.81 10.46
CA ILE A 86 17.80 -16.88 9.22
C ILE A 86 18.73 -16.72 8.02
N ILE A 87 18.32 -17.27 6.90
CA ILE A 87 19.09 -17.26 5.66
C ILE A 87 18.19 -16.91 4.48
N TYR A 88 18.74 -16.19 3.52
CA TYR A 88 18.10 -15.86 2.26
C TYR A 88 18.67 -16.76 1.18
N GLN A 89 17.80 -17.55 0.56
CA GLN A 89 18.16 -18.54 -0.45
C GLN A 89 17.43 -18.29 -1.76
N LYS A 90 18.02 -18.75 -2.86
CA LYS A 90 17.44 -18.58 -4.21
C LYS A 90 17.90 -19.67 -5.15
N GLY A 91 16.98 -20.19 -5.98
CA GLY A 91 17.33 -21.03 -7.12
C GLY A 91 17.92 -20.20 -8.26
N ASP A 92 18.90 -20.72 -8.99
CA ASP A 92 19.61 -19.97 -10.04
C ASP A 92 18.66 -19.47 -11.16
N VAL A 93 17.52 -20.15 -11.40
CA VAL A 93 16.47 -19.73 -12.37
C VAL A 93 15.43 -18.78 -11.75
N ASN A 94 15.27 -18.79 -10.42
CA ASN A 94 14.19 -18.04 -9.79
C ASN A 94 14.45 -16.53 -9.93
N ARG A 95 13.38 -15.71 -10.06
CA ARG A 95 13.53 -14.25 -10.09
C ARG A 95 13.84 -13.65 -8.72
N LEU A 96 13.21 -14.20 -7.67
CA LEU A 96 13.36 -13.78 -6.27
C LEU A 96 13.72 -14.98 -5.37
N GLY A 97 14.33 -14.70 -4.22
CA GLY A 97 14.64 -15.69 -3.18
C GLY A 97 13.61 -15.70 -2.05
N LYS A 98 13.79 -16.61 -1.09
CA LYS A 98 12.96 -16.71 0.12
C LYS A 98 13.82 -16.72 1.39
N TRP A 99 13.24 -16.26 2.50
CA TRP A 99 13.83 -16.39 3.83
C TRP A 99 13.41 -17.72 4.47
N ILE A 100 14.37 -18.42 5.05
CA ILE A 100 14.13 -19.63 5.84
C ILE A 100 14.95 -19.61 7.13
N HIS A 101 14.52 -20.36 8.13
CA HIS A 101 15.30 -20.59 9.35
C HIS A 101 16.47 -21.52 9.06
N THR A 102 17.63 -21.28 9.69
CA THR A 102 18.77 -22.20 9.54
C THR A 102 18.48 -23.60 10.06
N GLY A 103 17.54 -23.76 11.00
CA GLY A 103 17.10 -25.08 11.47
C GLY A 103 16.37 -25.91 10.41
N GLN A 104 15.95 -25.30 9.29
CA GLN A 104 15.39 -26.02 8.15
C GLN A 104 16.47 -26.65 7.27
N VAL A 105 17.73 -26.22 7.38
CA VAL A 105 18.83 -26.76 6.57
C VAL A 105 19.21 -28.14 7.10
N VAL A 106 19.23 -29.13 6.21
CA VAL A 106 19.56 -30.53 6.52
C VAL A 106 20.89 -30.96 5.94
N GLY A 107 21.39 -30.24 4.93
CA GLY A 107 22.66 -30.56 4.30
C GLY A 107 23.13 -29.53 3.30
N MET A 108 24.26 -29.83 2.67
CA MET A 108 24.88 -29.01 1.63
C MET A 108 25.30 -29.90 0.47
N VAL A 109 25.10 -29.42 -0.75
CA VAL A 109 25.54 -30.12 -1.96
C VAL A 109 27.04 -29.94 -2.12
N VAL A 110 27.77 -31.06 -2.14
CA VAL A 110 29.23 -31.09 -2.30
C VAL A 110 29.68 -31.51 -3.70
N ALA A 111 28.83 -32.25 -4.42
CA ALA A 111 29.07 -32.63 -5.80
C ALA A 111 27.77 -32.91 -6.56
N VAL A 112 27.84 -32.80 -7.89
CA VAL A 112 26.77 -33.19 -8.82
C VAL A 112 27.33 -34.26 -9.76
N GLN A 113 26.61 -35.34 -9.94
CA GLN A 113 26.91 -36.38 -10.92
C GLN A 113 25.91 -36.30 -12.06
N ASP A 114 26.41 -36.17 -13.29
CA ASP A 114 25.56 -36.13 -14.47
C ASP A 114 25.07 -37.53 -14.90
N LYS A 115 24.24 -37.58 -15.95
CA LYS A 115 23.69 -38.84 -16.49
C LYS A 115 24.77 -39.75 -17.11
N ASN A 116 25.94 -39.20 -17.43
CA ASN A 116 27.07 -39.92 -18.02
C ASN A 116 28.06 -40.38 -16.93
N GLY A 117 27.78 -40.11 -15.65
CA GLY A 117 28.61 -40.49 -14.52
C GLY A 117 29.73 -39.49 -14.17
N LEU A 118 29.82 -38.35 -14.85
CA LEU A 118 30.81 -37.33 -14.55
C LEU A 118 30.45 -36.62 -13.24
N VAL A 119 31.37 -36.67 -12.26
CA VAL A 119 31.20 -36.02 -10.95
C VAL A 119 31.89 -34.66 -10.95
N THR A 120 31.11 -33.60 -10.81
CA THR A 120 31.61 -32.23 -10.63
C THR A 120 31.58 -31.86 -9.15
N THR A 121 32.74 -31.56 -8.57
CA THR A 121 32.82 -31.10 -7.18
C THR A 121 32.45 -29.63 -7.10
N ILE A 122 31.54 -29.28 -6.19
CA ILE A 122 31.11 -27.90 -5.97
C ILE A 122 32.10 -27.28 -4.98
N SER A 123 33.14 -26.64 -5.50
CA SER A 123 34.09 -25.87 -4.69
C SER A 123 33.76 -24.37 -4.74
N ASN A 124 33.92 -23.69 -3.61
CA ASN A 124 33.58 -22.28 -3.42
C ASN A 124 34.64 -21.37 -4.07
N ARG A 125 34.79 -21.43 -5.40
CA ARG A 125 35.57 -20.47 -6.18
C ARG A 125 34.76 -20.05 -7.40
N ASP A 126 34.72 -18.73 -7.58
CA ASP A 126 34.15 -17.98 -8.70
C ASP A 126 32.65 -17.67 -8.64
N GLY A 127 32.38 -16.45 -8.15
CA GLY A 127 31.06 -15.83 -8.03
C GLY A 127 31.18 -14.31 -7.91
N ASP A 128 31.80 -13.74 -8.95
CA ASP A 128 31.96 -12.35 -9.40
C ASP A 128 31.30 -11.19 -8.60
N LYS A 129 32.01 -10.06 -8.50
CA LYS A 129 31.57 -8.79 -7.87
C LYS A 129 30.17 -8.34 -8.33
N LYS A 130 29.76 -8.71 -9.54
CA LYS A 130 28.44 -8.42 -10.14
C LYS A 130 27.28 -9.14 -9.43
N ALA A 131 27.43 -10.43 -9.09
CA ALA A 131 26.42 -11.18 -8.35
C ALA A 131 26.28 -10.67 -6.90
N ARG A 132 27.36 -10.14 -6.33
CA ARG A 132 27.41 -9.55 -4.98
C ARG A 132 26.56 -8.28 -4.87
N ASN A 133 26.59 -7.42 -5.89
CA ASN A 133 25.75 -6.21 -5.93
C ASN A 133 24.28 -6.51 -6.18
N GLU A 134 23.99 -7.52 -7.01
CA GLU A 134 22.62 -7.95 -7.30
C GLU A 134 21.98 -8.65 -6.11
N ALA A 135 22.71 -9.52 -5.42
CA ALA A 135 22.25 -10.12 -4.16
C ALA A 135 22.04 -9.08 -3.06
N LEU A 136 22.89 -8.05 -2.95
CA LEU A 136 22.70 -6.93 -2.01
C LEU A 136 21.46 -6.10 -2.32
N ARG A 137 21.18 -5.83 -3.61
CA ARG A 137 19.93 -5.16 -4.04
C ARG A 137 18.70 -6.02 -3.72
N GLN A 138 18.77 -7.32 -3.99
CA GLN A 138 17.67 -8.24 -3.71
C GLN A 138 17.48 -8.49 -2.20
N LEU A 139 18.55 -8.44 -1.40
CA LEU A 139 18.48 -8.45 0.07
C LEU A 139 17.85 -7.18 0.61
N ALA A 140 18.14 -6.02 0.02
CA ALA A 140 17.46 -4.78 0.38
C ALA A 140 15.95 -4.87 0.11
N LEU A 141 15.54 -5.41 -1.05
CA LEU A 141 14.14 -5.67 -1.40
C LEU A 141 13.48 -6.75 -0.52
N ALA A 142 14.21 -7.80 -0.14
CA ALA A 142 13.69 -8.87 0.71
C ALA A 142 13.57 -8.44 2.18
N CYS A 143 14.51 -7.64 2.68
CA CYS A 143 14.44 -6.99 3.99
C CYS A 143 13.32 -5.92 4.02
N TRP A 144 13.06 -5.25 2.90
CA TRP A 144 11.94 -4.32 2.74
C TRP A 144 10.58 -5.03 2.93
N ASN A 145 10.40 -6.20 2.31
CA ASN A 145 9.17 -7.01 2.41
C ASN A 145 8.97 -7.73 3.77
N THR A 146 10.03 -7.95 4.57
CA THR A 146 9.97 -8.64 5.87
C THR A 146 10.13 -7.71 7.08
N ALA A 147 10.05 -6.40 6.88
CA ALA A 147 10.24 -5.36 7.90
C ALA A 147 9.16 -5.29 9.01
N LEU A 148 8.47 -6.39 9.30
CA LEU A 148 7.68 -6.56 10.52
C LEU A 148 8.53 -7.01 11.73
N LEU A 149 9.76 -7.50 11.53
CA LEU A 149 10.53 -8.17 12.60
C LEU A 149 11.80 -7.47 13.07
N PHE A 150 12.20 -6.32 12.52
CA PHE A 150 13.51 -5.72 12.85
C PHE A 150 13.45 -4.31 13.49
N PRO A 151 14.04 -4.13 14.70
CA PRO A 151 14.12 -2.84 15.40
C PRO A 151 14.97 -1.80 14.66
N ARG A 152 14.84 -0.52 15.08
CA ARG A 152 15.58 0.68 14.63
C ARG A 152 17.10 0.46 14.40
N PHE A 153 17.72 -0.52 15.06
CA PHE A 153 19.15 -0.85 15.00
C PHE A 153 19.66 -1.32 13.61
N ILE A 154 18.88 -2.10 12.86
CA ILE A 154 19.29 -2.54 11.51
C ILE A 154 19.18 -1.41 10.49
N LYS A 155 18.19 -0.51 10.66
CA LYS A 155 17.94 0.64 9.80
C LYS A 155 19.12 1.63 9.82
N ASN A 156 19.70 1.90 10.99
CA ASN A 156 20.88 2.75 11.14
C ASN A 156 22.18 2.10 10.65
N LYS A 157 22.35 0.78 10.85
CA LYS A 157 23.60 0.07 10.50
C LYS A 157 23.82 -0.08 9.00
N PHE A 158 22.75 -0.08 8.19
CA PHE A 158 22.82 -0.24 6.73
C PHE A 158 22.61 1.06 5.92
N LYS A 159 22.50 2.23 6.55
CA LYS A 159 22.23 3.53 5.88
C LYS A 159 21.09 3.46 4.86
N ILE A 160 20.03 2.69 5.15
CA ILE A 160 18.87 2.59 4.26
C ILE A 160 18.10 3.90 4.39
N LYS A 161 18.15 4.75 3.35
CA LYS A 161 17.32 5.96 3.28
C LYS A 161 15.86 5.53 3.15
N ILE A 162 15.08 5.76 4.19
CA ILE A 162 13.63 5.60 4.16
C ILE A 162 13.07 6.84 3.46
N HIS A 163 12.26 6.62 2.43
CA HIS A 163 11.53 7.68 1.77
C HIS A 163 10.11 7.66 2.31
N GLU A 164 9.82 8.51 3.29
CA GLU A 164 8.50 8.62 3.89
C GLU A 164 7.84 9.90 3.40
N PHE A 165 6.70 9.75 2.72
CA PHE A 165 5.84 10.86 2.33
C PHE A 165 4.76 11.03 3.41
N ARG A 166 4.68 12.21 4.03
CA ARG A 166 3.74 12.54 5.10
C ARG A 166 2.76 13.59 4.60
N MET A 167 1.49 13.21 4.63
CA MET A 167 0.39 13.98 4.08
C MET A 167 -0.57 14.37 5.19
N GLU A 168 -0.85 15.66 5.31
CA GLU A 168 -1.83 16.19 6.26
C GLU A 168 -3.21 16.28 5.60
N ILE A 169 -4.24 15.89 6.35
CA ILE A 169 -5.65 16.03 6.00
C ILE A 169 -6.35 16.55 7.26
N GLY A 170 -6.51 17.87 7.35
CA GLY A 170 -6.87 18.55 8.60
C GLY A 170 -5.89 18.16 9.70
N ASP A 171 -6.42 17.71 10.83
CA ASP A 171 -5.61 17.31 11.97
C ASP A 171 -5.00 15.92 11.87
N SER A 172 -5.29 15.15 10.80
CA SER A 172 -4.74 13.80 10.60
C SER A 172 -3.52 13.80 9.70
N VAL A 173 -2.54 12.94 10.02
CA VAL A 173 -1.30 12.77 9.25
C VAL A 173 -1.16 11.31 8.82
N ILE A 174 -1.13 11.09 7.51
CA ILE A 174 -0.88 9.76 6.92
C ILE A 174 0.58 9.72 6.45
N GLY A 175 1.37 8.79 6.98
CA GLY A 175 2.73 8.54 6.54
C GLY A 175 2.78 7.36 5.56
N ILE A 176 3.37 7.54 4.38
CA ILE A 176 3.54 6.51 3.35
C ILE A 176 5.03 6.25 3.18
N THR A 177 5.50 5.11 3.67
CA THR A 177 6.84 4.62 3.37
C THR A 177 6.87 4.09 1.94
N CYS A 178 7.58 4.81 1.08
CA CYS A 178 7.67 4.56 -0.35
C CYS A 178 8.80 3.57 -0.69
N PRO A 179 8.56 2.60 -1.60
CA PRO A 179 9.55 1.57 -1.94
C PRO A 179 10.77 2.11 -2.71
N THR A 180 10.65 3.29 -3.33
CA THR A 180 11.74 3.94 -4.07
C THR A 180 11.70 5.46 -3.91
N LEU A 181 12.86 6.11 -4.02
CA LEU A 181 12.95 7.58 -4.09
C LEU A 181 12.13 8.15 -5.25
N LYS A 182 12.11 7.44 -6.40
CA LYS A 182 11.33 7.85 -7.58
C LYS A 182 9.85 7.95 -7.24
N TYR A 183 9.32 6.97 -6.51
CA TYR A 183 7.91 6.98 -6.12
C TYR A 183 7.59 8.04 -5.05
N PHE A 184 8.49 8.25 -4.10
CA PHE A 184 8.35 9.35 -3.13
C PHE A 184 8.27 10.71 -3.84
N LYS A 185 9.15 10.97 -4.81
CA LYS A 185 9.10 12.19 -5.62
C LYS A 185 7.80 12.27 -6.40
N TYR A 186 7.38 11.17 -7.03
CA TYR A 186 6.10 11.10 -7.75
C TYR A 186 4.90 11.45 -6.86
N LEU A 187 4.81 10.93 -5.63
CA LEU A 187 3.73 11.30 -4.70
C LEU A 187 3.81 12.78 -4.28
N SER A 188 5.02 13.27 -4.03
CA SER A 188 5.25 14.67 -3.67
C SER A 188 4.81 15.61 -4.79
N ASP A 189 5.17 15.28 -6.04
CA ASP A 189 4.78 16.04 -7.23
C ASP A 189 3.27 15.91 -7.48
N TYR A 190 2.72 14.69 -7.36
CA TYR A 190 1.30 14.44 -7.58
C TYR A 190 0.46 15.26 -6.61
N PHE A 191 0.59 15.08 -5.30
CA PHE A 191 -0.22 15.80 -4.31
C PHE A 191 0.17 17.27 -4.18
N SER A 192 1.34 17.68 -4.69
CA SER A 192 1.83 19.07 -4.64
C SER A 192 1.79 19.68 -3.23
N VAL A 193 1.95 18.85 -2.20
CA VAL A 193 1.96 19.25 -0.79
C VAL A 193 3.36 19.13 -0.21
N ARG A 194 3.70 20.06 0.70
CA ARG A 194 4.93 19.96 1.49
C ARG A 194 4.80 18.75 2.42
N ASN A 195 5.88 17.98 2.52
CA ASN A 195 5.97 16.88 3.46
C ASN A 195 5.81 17.39 4.89
N SER A 196 4.84 16.85 5.63
CA SER A 196 4.60 17.23 7.03
C SER A 196 5.82 16.99 7.92
N GLU A 197 6.01 17.87 8.90
CA GLU A 197 6.98 17.71 9.98
C GLU A 197 6.40 16.94 11.19
N ARG A 198 5.06 16.80 11.25
CA ARG A 198 4.36 16.04 12.28
C ARG A 198 4.57 14.55 12.09
N GLU A 199 4.50 13.80 13.19
CA GLU A 199 4.53 12.33 13.13
C GLU A 199 3.20 11.78 12.58
N PRO A 200 3.24 10.68 11.81
CA PRO A 200 2.05 10.09 11.24
C PRO A 200 1.19 9.40 12.31
N ASP A 201 -0.12 9.58 12.21
CA ASP A 201 -1.10 8.84 13.03
C ASP A 201 -1.21 7.38 12.57
N ILE A 202 -1.14 7.18 11.25
CA ILE A 202 -1.04 5.87 10.62
C ILE A 202 0.12 5.89 9.63
N THR A 203 1.01 4.90 9.76
CA THR A 203 2.08 4.63 8.80
C THR A 203 1.70 3.47 7.89
N VAL A 204 1.73 3.73 6.59
CA VAL A 204 1.51 2.78 5.51
C VAL A 204 2.86 2.39 4.91
N ASN A 205 3.23 1.13 5.02
CA ASN A 205 4.38 0.56 4.32
C ASN A 205 3.93 0.04 2.94
N LEU A 206 4.20 0.81 1.90
CA LEU A 206 3.77 0.52 0.54
C LEU A 206 4.80 -0.33 -0.21
N ASN A 207 4.30 -1.40 -0.81
CA ASN A 207 5.07 -2.34 -1.63
C ASN A 207 4.39 -2.48 -2.99
N PHE A 208 5.19 -2.55 -4.04
CA PHE A 208 4.68 -2.82 -5.38
C PHE A 208 4.81 -4.28 -5.77
N ILE A 209 3.74 -4.81 -6.34
CA ILE A 209 3.73 -6.11 -6.99
C ILE A 209 3.73 -5.85 -8.50
N HIS A 210 4.72 -6.38 -9.21
CA HIS A 210 4.72 -6.37 -10.66
C HIS A 210 3.67 -7.34 -11.21
N HIS A 211 2.96 -6.91 -12.24
CA HIS A 211 1.99 -7.71 -12.96
C HIS A 211 2.27 -7.57 -14.47
N GLU A 212 2.19 -8.68 -15.20
CA GLU A 212 2.50 -8.72 -16.64
C GLU A 212 1.24 -8.58 -17.52
N GLU A 213 0.05 -8.84 -16.98
CA GLU A 213 -1.23 -8.71 -17.71
C GLU A 213 -1.90 -7.36 -17.47
N SER A 214 -2.73 -6.94 -18.43
CA SER A 214 -3.60 -5.77 -18.35
C SER A 214 -4.50 -5.83 -17.11
N ILE A 215 -4.47 -4.76 -16.30
CA ILE A 215 -5.30 -4.64 -15.11
C ILE A 215 -6.59 -3.91 -15.49
N GLU A 216 -7.73 -4.56 -15.29
CA GLU A 216 -9.01 -3.86 -15.26
C GLU A 216 -9.09 -3.06 -13.96
N ILE A 217 -9.11 -1.73 -14.09
CA ILE A 217 -9.14 -0.83 -12.93
C ILE A 217 -10.59 -0.74 -12.46
N PRO A 218 -10.88 -1.06 -11.18
CA PRO A 218 -12.23 -0.99 -10.65
C PRO A 218 -12.69 0.47 -10.52
N ASP A 219 -13.99 0.71 -10.68
CA ASP A 219 -14.59 2.03 -10.45
C ASP A 219 -14.55 2.43 -8.96
N SER A 220 -14.54 1.45 -8.05
CA SER A 220 -14.51 1.69 -6.61
C SER A 220 -13.75 0.62 -5.81
N LEU A 221 -12.92 1.08 -4.88
CA LEU A 221 -12.23 0.25 -3.89
C LEU A 221 -13.03 0.04 -2.60
N PHE A 222 -14.18 0.71 -2.44
CA PHE A 222 -15.02 0.54 -1.26
C PHE A 222 -15.83 -0.76 -1.28
N THR A 223 -16.40 -1.11 -2.43
CA THR A 223 -17.38 -2.21 -2.58
C THR A 223 -16.73 -3.59 -2.69
N THR A 224 -15.48 -3.65 -3.15
CA THR A 224 -14.78 -4.91 -3.45
C THR A 224 -13.89 -5.40 -2.30
N LYS A 225 -13.90 -4.70 -1.15
CA LYS A 225 -13.05 -5.01 -0.01
C LYS A 225 -13.55 -6.23 0.76
N LYS A 226 -12.67 -7.22 0.92
CA LYS A 226 -12.83 -8.42 1.75
C LYS A 226 -11.82 -8.38 2.89
N ILE A 227 -12.26 -8.54 4.13
CA ILE A 227 -11.42 -8.52 5.33
C ILE A 227 -11.46 -9.90 5.97
N MET A 228 -10.29 -10.42 6.33
CA MET A 228 -10.09 -11.70 7.00
C MET A 228 -9.06 -11.51 8.11
N ASN A 229 -9.54 -11.45 9.35
CA ASN A 229 -8.74 -11.08 10.53
C ASN A 229 -8.05 -9.72 10.30
N ASN A 230 -6.72 -9.68 10.39
CA ASN A 230 -5.93 -8.47 10.16
C ASN A 230 -5.53 -8.27 8.69
N ASN A 231 -6.02 -9.08 7.75
CA ASN A 231 -5.69 -8.94 6.34
C ASN A 231 -6.91 -8.46 5.57
N PHE A 232 -6.68 -7.71 4.49
CA PHE A 232 -7.72 -7.34 3.56
C PHE A 232 -7.25 -7.47 2.11
N ILE A 233 -8.21 -7.71 1.23
CA ILE A 233 -8.01 -7.79 -0.22
C ILE A 233 -9.07 -6.93 -0.87
N ILE A 234 -8.67 -6.11 -1.84
CA ILE A 234 -9.58 -5.22 -2.57
C ILE A 234 -9.43 -5.50 -4.06
N ALA A 235 -10.54 -5.36 -4.79
CA ALA A 235 -10.61 -5.47 -6.23
C ALA A 235 -9.94 -6.75 -6.75
N HIS A 236 -10.38 -7.91 -6.26
CA HIS A 236 -9.88 -9.21 -6.71
C HIS A 236 -8.35 -9.39 -6.63
N GLY A 237 -7.69 -8.73 -5.66
CA GLY A 237 -6.24 -8.89 -5.44
C GLY A 237 -5.37 -7.83 -6.11
N LEU A 238 -5.96 -6.71 -6.58
CA LEU A 238 -5.14 -5.57 -6.99
C LEU A 238 -4.47 -4.88 -5.80
N VAL A 239 -5.10 -4.94 -4.63
CA VAL A 239 -4.56 -4.45 -3.37
C VAL A 239 -4.69 -5.55 -2.32
N HIS A 240 -3.58 -5.86 -1.67
CA HIS A 240 -3.52 -6.67 -0.46
C HIS A 240 -3.04 -5.79 0.68
N GLY A 241 -3.67 -5.91 1.83
CA GLY A 241 -3.30 -5.17 3.02
C GLY A 241 -3.20 -6.07 4.23
N LYS A 242 -2.31 -5.70 5.14
CA LYS A 242 -2.21 -6.29 6.48
C LYS A 242 -2.14 -5.18 7.51
N ILE A 243 -3.07 -5.18 8.43
CA ILE A 243 -3.17 -4.26 9.54
C ILE A 243 -2.30 -4.79 10.69
N GLY A 244 -1.53 -3.91 11.32
CA GLY A 244 -0.74 -4.23 12.49
C GLY A 244 -1.60 -4.69 13.68
N PRO A 245 -0.98 -5.14 14.77
CA PRO A 245 -1.70 -5.37 16.04
C PRO A 245 -2.41 -4.09 16.51
N GLU A 246 -1.78 -2.94 16.28
CA GLU A 246 -2.37 -1.62 16.36
C GLU A 246 -2.63 -1.10 14.95
N ILE A 247 -3.75 -0.39 14.77
CA ILE A 247 -4.18 0.19 13.48
C ILE A 247 -3.20 1.26 12.94
N ASN A 248 -2.33 1.80 13.79
CA ASN A 248 -1.32 2.81 13.42
C ASN A 248 -0.28 2.33 12.39
N LYS A 249 -0.25 1.04 12.05
CA LYS A 249 0.66 0.48 11.02
C LYS A 249 -0.08 -0.42 10.06
N ILE A 250 0.08 -0.14 8.77
CA ILE A 250 -0.53 -0.92 7.68
C ILE A 250 0.57 -1.31 6.70
N GLN A 251 0.62 -2.60 6.32
CA GLN A 251 1.37 -3.03 5.15
C GLN A 251 0.43 -3.09 3.96
N LEU A 252 0.83 -2.47 2.86
CA LEU A 252 0.10 -2.52 1.60
C LEU A 252 0.98 -3.12 0.51
N TRP A 253 0.39 -4.03 -0.26
CA TRP A 253 0.93 -4.49 -1.52
C TRP A 253 -0.05 -4.11 -2.62
N VAL A 254 0.40 -3.27 -3.54
CA VAL A 254 -0.41 -2.71 -4.60
C VAL A 254 0.19 -3.10 -5.94
N LYS A 255 -0.62 -3.58 -6.88
CA LYS A 255 -0.12 -3.81 -8.25
C LYS A 255 0.30 -2.49 -8.88
N THR A 256 1.45 -2.45 -9.55
CA THR A 256 2.06 -1.20 -10.07
C THR A 256 1.13 -0.34 -10.92
N GLY A 257 0.22 -0.97 -11.66
CA GLY A 257 -0.75 -0.29 -12.52
C GLY A 257 -1.76 0.58 -11.78
N LEU A 258 -2.07 0.29 -10.50
CA LEU A 258 -2.94 1.13 -9.66
C LEU A 258 -2.23 2.35 -9.07
N ALA A 259 -0.90 2.36 -9.08
CA ALA A 259 -0.13 3.33 -8.31
C ALA A 259 0.42 4.50 -9.15
N HIS A 260 0.08 4.57 -10.44
CA HIS A 260 0.57 5.57 -11.38
C HIS A 260 -0.51 5.99 -12.38
N GLY A 261 -0.26 7.09 -13.11
CA GLY A 261 -1.12 7.52 -14.21
C GLY A 261 -2.52 7.90 -13.74
N GLN A 262 -3.55 7.54 -14.50
CA GLN A 262 -4.94 7.83 -14.11
C GLN A 262 -5.44 6.96 -12.94
N ALA A 263 -4.82 5.79 -12.72
CA ALA A 263 -5.24 4.85 -11.69
C ALA A 263 -4.93 5.33 -10.27
N ILE A 264 -4.04 6.32 -10.11
CA ILE A 264 -3.74 6.94 -8.81
C ILE A 264 -5.01 7.54 -8.16
N ARG A 265 -6.00 7.98 -8.95
CA ARG A 265 -7.30 8.45 -8.43
C ARG A 265 -8.08 7.34 -7.72
N VAL A 266 -7.94 6.10 -8.20
CA VAL A 266 -8.52 4.94 -7.54
C VAL A 266 -7.72 4.61 -6.27
N PHE A 267 -6.40 4.79 -6.29
CA PHE A 267 -5.56 4.66 -5.10
C PHE A 267 -5.90 5.68 -3.99
N GLU A 268 -6.33 6.90 -4.33
CA GLU A 268 -6.81 7.90 -3.35
C GLU A 268 -7.98 7.36 -2.50
N GLN A 269 -8.81 6.46 -3.03
CA GLN A 269 -9.89 5.82 -2.25
C GLN A 269 -9.35 4.96 -1.09
N LEU A 270 -8.13 4.45 -1.15
CA LEU A 270 -7.47 3.84 0.01
C LEU A 270 -7.08 4.88 1.04
N LEU A 271 -6.59 6.04 0.59
CA LEU A 271 -6.19 7.14 1.46
C LEU A 271 -7.41 7.74 2.19
N TYR A 272 -8.58 7.80 1.54
CA TYR A 272 -9.84 8.17 2.21
C TYR A 272 -10.16 7.19 3.35
N GLN A 273 -10.03 5.89 3.10
CA GLN A 273 -10.31 4.87 4.12
C GLN A 273 -9.30 4.93 5.28
N ILE A 274 -8.02 5.18 4.98
CA ILE A 274 -6.99 5.35 6.01
C ILE A 274 -7.23 6.64 6.80
N PHE A 275 -7.65 7.73 6.15
CA PHE A 275 -8.06 8.96 6.83
C PHE A 275 -9.22 8.68 7.81
N TYR A 276 -10.24 7.91 7.40
CA TYR A 276 -11.34 7.56 8.30
C TYR A 276 -10.90 6.66 9.47
N SER A 277 -9.87 5.83 9.30
CA SER A 277 -9.21 5.15 10.43
C SER A 277 -8.49 6.15 11.35
N CYS A 278 -7.76 7.15 10.82
CA CYS A 278 -7.16 8.22 11.63
C CYS A 278 -8.21 8.99 12.43
N ARG A 279 -9.31 9.39 11.77
CA ARG A 279 -10.47 10.05 12.39
C ARG A 279 -11.00 9.26 13.58
N LYS A 280 -11.19 7.95 13.39
CA LYS A 280 -11.68 7.05 14.44
C LYS A 280 -10.71 6.92 15.62
N ILE A 281 -9.40 6.81 15.36
CA ILE A 281 -8.37 6.76 16.43
C ILE A 281 -8.37 8.05 17.24
N LYS A 282 -8.49 9.19 16.56
CA LYS A 282 -8.46 10.52 17.19
C LYS A 282 -9.77 10.94 17.83
N LEU A 283 -10.84 10.16 17.63
CA LEU A 283 -12.20 10.56 17.98
C LEU A 283 -12.56 11.93 17.39
N ASN A 284 -12.01 12.24 16.22
CA ASN A 284 -12.29 13.48 15.52
C ASN A 284 -13.63 13.35 14.79
N ASP A 285 -14.40 14.43 14.78
CA ASP A 285 -15.65 14.51 14.09
C ASP A 285 -15.52 15.32 12.81
N SER A 286 -15.20 14.62 11.73
CA SER A 286 -15.00 15.23 10.41
C SER A 286 -15.50 14.35 9.26
N LEU A 287 -15.66 14.92 8.08
CA LEU A 287 -16.02 14.16 6.86
C LEU A 287 -15.33 14.72 5.62
N LEU A 288 -15.09 13.84 4.66
CA LEU A 288 -14.64 14.21 3.32
C LEU A 288 -15.85 14.34 2.40
N ILE A 289 -15.86 15.36 1.54
CA ILE A 289 -16.98 15.64 0.64
C ILE A 289 -16.48 16.08 -0.74
N HIS A 290 -17.09 15.50 -1.78
CA HIS A 290 -16.87 15.88 -3.17
C HIS A 290 -17.40 17.29 -3.42
N SER A 291 -16.50 18.27 -3.55
CA SER A 291 -16.88 19.67 -3.57
C SER A 291 -15.76 20.57 -4.06
N SER A 292 -16.13 21.79 -4.49
CA SER A 292 -15.19 22.91 -4.57
C SER A 292 -15.30 23.76 -3.32
N GLY A 293 -14.14 24.06 -2.70
CA GLY A 293 -14.05 24.92 -1.54
C GLY A 293 -13.28 26.20 -1.88
N VAL A 294 -13.83 27.35 -1.51
CA VAL A 294 -13.18 28.66 -1.73
C VAL A 294 -13.26 29.48 -0.45
N ILE A 295 -12.14 30.09 -0.05
CA ILE A 295 -12.11 31.11 0.98
C ILE A 295 -12.28 32.47 0.30
N TYR A 296 -13.36 33.17 0.66
CA TYR A 296 -13.68 34.50 0.18
C TYR A 296 -14.09 35.37 1.37
N LYS A 297 -13.52 36.57 1.48
CA LYS A 297 -13.73 37.49 2.63
C LYS A 297 -13.58 36.78 3.99
N ASN A 298 -12.51 36.00 4.16
CA ASN A 298 -12.18 35.21 5.36
C ASN A 298 -13.20 34.13 5.77
N CYS A 299 -14.14 33.79 4.89
CA CYS A 299 -15.16 32.77 5.09
C CYS A 299 -14.99 31.64 4.07
N GLY A 300 -15.24 30.40 4.48
CA GLY A 300 -15.29 29.25 3.60
C GLY A 300 -16.65 29.10 2.93
N PHE A 301 -16.65 28.91 1.62
CA PHE A 301 -17.83 28.58 0.81
C PHE A 301 -17.61 27.24 0.12
N LEU A 302 -18.58 26.35 0.26
CA LEU A 302 -18.52 25.00 -0.31
C LEU A 302 -19.56 24.87 -1.42
N PHE A 303 -19.14 24.38 -2.58
CA PHE A 303 -19.99 24.14 -3.73
C PHE A 303 -20.01 22.63 -4.03
N ALA A 304 -21.15 22.00 -3.85
CA ALA A 304 -21.34 20.55 -3.99
C ALA A 304 -22.35 20.23 -5.10
N GLY A 305 -22.24 19.05 -5.68
CA GLY A 305 -23.17 18.56 -6.69
C GLY A 305 -22.51 17.48 -7.55
N PRO A 306 -23.28 16.76 -8.38
CA PRO A 306 -22.80 15.59 -9.10
C PRO A 306 -21.61 15.90 -10.02
N SER A 307 -20.89 14.87 -10.46
CA SER A 307 -19.85 15.05 -11.49
C SER A 307 -20.42 15.77 -12.72
N GLY A 308 -19.69 16.75 -13.25
CA GLY A 308 -20.16 17.61 -14.34
C GLY A 308 -21.10 18.76 -13.93
N SER A 309 -21.35 18.98 -12.63
CA SER A 309 -22.17 20.10 -12.15
C SER A 309 -21.53 21.48 -12.32
N GLY A 310 -20.20 21.56 -12.40
CA GLY A 310 -19.47 22.83 -12.51
C GLY A 310 -18.48 23.13 -11.38
N LYS A 311 -18.22 22.19 -10.45
CA LYS A 311 -17.25 22.37 -9.33
C LYS A 311 -15.88 22.92 -9.80
N SER A 312 -15.25 22.26 -10.78
CA SER A 312 -13.97 22.73 -11.32
C SER A 312 -14.07 24.05 -12.08
N THR A 313 -15.23 24.35 -12.69
CA THR A 313 -15.50 25.63 -13.33
C THR A 313 -15.57 26.75 -12.29
N ILE A 314 -16.29 26.53 -11.18
CA ILE A 314 -16.36 27.46 -10.05
C ILE A 314 -14.97 27.72 -9.49
N ALA A 315 -14.16 26.67 -9.27
CA ALA A 315 -12.78 26.82 -8.84
C ALA A 315 -11.96 27.69 -9.80
N SER A 316 -12.07 27.44 -11.11
CA SER A 316 -11.38 28.23 -12.14
C SER A 316 -11.81 29.70 -12.16
N LEU A 317 -13.11 29.97 -12.02
CA LEU A 317 -13.68 31.32 -11.98
C LEU A 317 -13.42 32.05 -10.65
N SER A 318 -12.96 31.31 -9.64
CA SER A 318 -12.57 31.82 -8.33
C SER A 318 -11.05 31.94 -8.17
N GLY A 319 -10.29 31.89 -9.27
CA GLY A 319 -8.82 31.89 -9.25
C GLY A 319 -8.19 33.15 -8.65
N ASP A 320 -8.92 34.26 -8.59
CA ASP A 320 -8.50 35.49 -7.90
C ASP A 320 -8.69 35.42 -6.37
N TYR A 321 -9.33 34.35 -5.88
CA TYR A 321 -9.56 34.06 -4.47
C TYR A 321 -8.76 32.85 -4.00
N HIS A 322 -8.85 32.52 -2.72
CA HIS A 322 -8.15 31.39 -2.14
C HIS A 322 -8.96 30.11 -2.35
N VAL A 323 -8.71 29.42 -3.46
CA VAL A 323 -9.33 28.13 -3.78
C VAL A 323 -8.66 27.01 -2.97
N LEU A 324 -9.43 26.31 -2.14
CA LEU A 324 -8.97 25.22 -1.28
C LEU A 324 -8.82 23.90 -2.03
N ASN A 325 -9.83 23.53 -2.82
CA ASN A 325 -9.86 22.33 -3.65
C ASN A 325 -11.06 22.40 -4.63
N ASP A 326 -11.06 21.57 -5.68
CA ASP A 326 -12.18 21.39 -6.60
C ASP A 326 -12.72 19.95 -6.68
N GLU A 327 -12.09 19.01 -5.98
CA GLU A 327 -12.46 17.60 -5.96
C GLU A 327 -12.92 17.15 -4.57
N VAL A 328 -12.05 17.26 -3.54
CA VAL A 328 -12.36 16.83 -2.17
C VAL A 328 -12.03 17.93 -1.18
N CYS A 329 -13.01 18.33 -0.38
CA CYS A 329 -12.78 19.17 0.80
C CYS A 329 -12.99 18.35 2.08
N LEU A 330 -12.38 18.80 3.17
CA LEU A 330 -12.60 18.28 4.51
C LEU A 330 -13.49 19.26 5.27
N ILE A 331 -14.53 18.72 5.90
CA ILE A 331 -15.35 19.43 6.87
C ILE A 331 -15.01 18.88 8.25
N GLU A 332 -14.68 19.76 9.18
CA GLU A 332 -14.43 19.43 10.58
C GLU A 332 -15.50 20.10 11.45
N PHE A 333 -16.10 19.32 12.35
CA PHE A 333 -17.11 19.80 13.28
C PHE A 333 -16.44 20.11 14.63
N HIS A 334 -16.58 21.35 15.11
CA HIS A 334 -16.23 21.75 16.45
C HIS A 334 -17.51 22.04 17.27
N ASP A 335 -17.36 22.27 18.57
CA ASP A 335 -18.51 22.47 19.47
C ASP A 335 -19.37 23.70 19.10
N ALA A 336 -18.76 24.74 18.53
CA ALA A 336 -19.40 26.02 18.24
C ALA A 336 -19.46 26.39 16.75
N ASP A 337 -18.58 25.81 15.93
CA ASP A 337 -18.46 26.13 14.52
C ASP A 337 -18.02 24.92 13.68
N ILE A 338 -18.11 25.10 12.36
CA ILE A 338 -17.73 24.09 11.37
C ILE A 338 -16.66 24.73 10.51
N THR A 339 -15.55 24.01 10.31
CA THR A 339 -14.40 24.48 9.55
C THR A 339 -14.32 23.74 8.22
N LEU A 340 -14.07 24.50 7.15
CA LEU A 340 -13.78 23.99 5.82
C LEU A 340 -12.27 24.00 5.61
N HIS A 341 -11.71 22.86 5.21
CA HIS A 341 -10.28 22.71 4.93
C HIS A 341 -10.07 22.24 3.50
N GLY A 342 -8.99 22.73 2.89
CA GLY A 342 -8.44 22.14 1.68
C GLY A 342 -7.84 20.76 1.97
N THR A 343 -7.80 19.91 0.96
CA THR A 343 -7.18 18.58 1.05
C THR A 343 -6.06 18.40 0.01
N PRO A 344 -5.13 17.47 0.26
CA PRO A 344 -4.07 17.12 -0.69
C PRO A 344 -4.59 16.45 -1.97
N PHE A 345 -5.81 15.89 -1.98
CA PHE A 345 -6.37 15.17 -3.14
C PHE A 345 -6.62 16.10 -4.33
N ASN A 346 -6.29 15.65 -5.54
CA ASN A 346 -6.24 16.54 -6.70
C ASN A 346 -7.44 16.39 -7.63
N GLY A 347 -8.10 17.51 -7.90
CA GLY A 347 -9.06 17.64 -8.99
C GLY A 347 -8.45 18.14 -10.29
N TYR A 348 -9.21 18.93 -11.02
CA TYR A 348 -8.79 19.54 -12.28
C TYR A 348 -8.07 20.87 -12.05
N PHE A 349 -8.39 21.58 -10.97
CA PHE A 349 -7.77 22.85 -10.62
C PHE A 349 -6.41 22.64 -9.96
N LYS A 350 -5.35 23.08 -10.64
CA LYS A 350 -3.95 22.84 -10.20
C LYS A 350 -3.45 23.83 -9.15
N ASN A 351 -3.96 25.06 -9.14
CA ASN A 351 -3.44 26.16 -8.30
C ASN A 351 -4.12 26.25 -6.94
N LYS A 352 -4.55 25.12 -6.37
CA LYS A 352 -5.18 25.09 -5.05
C LYS A 352 -4.20 25.54 -3.97
N MET A 353 -4.72 26.15 -2.92
CA MET A 353 -3.95 26.69 -1.81
C MET A 353 -4.31 25.98 -0.51
N SER A 354 -3.32 25.61 0.28
CA SER A 354 -3.53 25.12 1.65
C SER A 354 -4.21 26.20 2.49
N GLY A 355 -5.13 25.81 3.36
CA GLY A 355 -5.82 26.74 4.24
C GLY A 355 -7.07 26.13 4.83
N SER A 356 -7.68 26.90 5.72
CA SER A 356 -8.97 26.59 6.29
C SER A 356 -9.69 27.87 6.68
N ALA A 357 -11.01 27.83 6.72
CA ALA A 357 -11.85 28.92 7.20
C ALA A 357 -13.16 28.37 7.75
N ARG A 358 -13.80 29.13 8.63
CA ARG A 358 -15.16 28.81 9.09
C ARG A 358 -16.10 28.69 7.88
N LEU A 359 -16.83 27.59 7.81
CA LEU A 359 -17.80 27.32 6.76
C LEU A 359 -19.01 28.24 6.93
N LYS A 360 -19.21 29.15 5.96
CA LYS A 360 -20.26 30.16 5.99
C LYS A 360 -21.53 29.70 5.29
N ALA A 361 -21.41 29.01 4.16
CA ALA A 361 -22.54 28.50 3.38
C ALA A 361 -22.15 27.33 2.49
N ILE A 362 -23.16 26.52 2.15
CA ILE A 362 -23.04 25.43 1.18
C ILE A 362 -24.00 25.68 0.01
N PHE A 363 -23.50 25.53 -1.21
CA PHE A 363 -24.28 25.68 -2.44
C PHE A 363 -24.38 24.35 -3.17
N ILE A 364 -25.61 23.90 -3.40
CA ILE A 364 -25.92 22.75 -4.24
C ILE A 364 -26.04 23.24 -5.69
N ILE A 365 -25.09 22.84 -6.52
CA ILE A 365 -24.96 23.30 -7.90
C ILE A 365 -25.98 22.60 -8.79
N SER A 366 -26.66 23.39 -9.61
CA SER A 366 -27.54 22.94 -10.69
C SER A 366 -27.32 23.80 -11.92
N HIS A 367 -27.52 23.25 -13.12
CA HIS A 367 -27.39 24.02 -14.36
C HIS A 367 -28.56 25.00 -14.50
N GLY A 368 -28.24 26.27 -14.75
CA GLY A 368 -29.20 27.37 -14.87
C GLY A 368 -29.15 28.09 -16.22
N ARG A 369 -30.04 29.07 -16.39
CA ARG A 369 -29.95 30.06 -17.49
C ARG A 369 -29.31 31.37 -17.05
N VAL A 370 -29.31 31.61 -15.74
CA VAL A 370 -28.72 32.76 -15.06
C VAL A 370 -28.11 32.27 -13.75
N ASN A 371 -27.11 32.99 -13.24
CA ASN A 371 -26.63 32.77 -11.90
C ASN A 371 -27.72 33.23 -10.91
N SER A 372 -28.24 32.32 -10.10
CA SER A 372 -29.23 32.66 -9.06
C SER A 372 -29.15 31.74 -7.87
N ILE A 373 -29.43 32.29 -6.68
CA ILE A 373 -29.41 31.56 -5.42
C ILE A 373 -30.84 31.51 -4.87
N SER A 374 -31.28 30.32 -4.47
CA SER A 374 -32.60 30.11 -3.88
C SER A 374 -32.55 29.16 -2.70
N GLU A 375 -33.56 29.22 -1.84
CA GLU A 375 -33.71 28.27 -0.75
C GLU A 375 -33.92 26.84 -1.29
N ILE A 376 -33.38 25.88 -0.55
CA ILE A 376 -33.54 24.45 -0.86
C ILE A 376 -34.25 23.76 0.30
N LYS A 377 -35.21 22.90 -0.05
CA LYS A 377 -35.94 22.11 0.94
C LYS A 377 -34.98 21.16 1.64
N ARG A 378 -35.11 21.04 2.97
CA ARG A 378 -34.29 20.14 3.81
C ARG A 378 -34.11 18.75 3.21
N SER A 379 -35.20 18.07 2.85
CA SER A 379 -35.15 16.71 2.31
C SER A 379 -34.33 16.62 1.03
N GLU A 380 -34.36 17.68 0.21
CA GLU A 380 -33.60 17.76 -1.03
C GLU A 380 -32.12 18.05 -0.74
N ALA A 381 -31.83 19.03 0.11
CA ALA A 381 -30.47 19.39 0.52
C ALA A 381 -29.73 18.20 1.15
N VAL A 382 -30.35 17.53 2.13
CA VAL A 382 -29.78 16.37 2.81
C VAL A 382 -29.51 15.24 1.84
N LYS A 383 -30.47 14.93 0.96
CA LYS A 383 -30.31 13.88 -0.06
C LYS A 383 -29.20 14.19 -1.05
N GLN A 384 -29.08 15.44 -1.50
CA GLN A 384 -28.05 15.84 -2.46
C GLN A 384 -26.68 15.86 -1.79
N LEU A 385 -26.53 16.44 -0.60
CA LEU A 385 -25.26 16.42 0.14
C LEU A 385 -24.80 15.02 0.50
N ALA A 386 -25.69 14.16 0.99
CA ALA A 386 -25.32 12.81 1.39
C ALA A 386 -24.68 12.02 0.24
N LYS A 387 -25.05 12.29 -1.02
CA LYS A 387 -24.44 11.66 -2.20
C LYS A 387 -23.02 12.15 -2.50
N GLU A 388 -22.70 13.37 -2.09
CA GLU A 388 -21.38 13.97 -2.31
C GLU A 388 -20.42 13.64 -1.16
N ILE A 389 -20.91 13.20 0.00
CA ILE A 389 -20.05 12.73 1.10
C ILE A 389 -19.30 11.47 0.65
N ILE A 390 -17.97 11.47 0.80
CA ILE A 390 -17.15 10.28 0.58
C ILE A 390 -17.45 9.30 1.71
N PRO A 391 -17.85 8.04 1.42
CA PRO A 391 -18.27 7.09 2.44
C PRO A 391 -17.28 6.98 3.61
N PRO A 392 -17.71 7.23 4.86
CA PRO A 392 -16.87 7.18 6.05
C PRO A 392 -16.53 5.74 6.46
N VAL A 393 -15.75 5.05 5.62
CA VAL A 393 -15.36 3.65 5.81
C VAL A 393 -13.91 3.57 6.24
N PRO A 394 -13.60 3.26 7.51
CA PRO A 394 -12.23 2.95 7.93
C PRO A 394 -11.64 1.79 7.12
N ILE A 395 -10.32 1.75 6.97
CA ILE A 395 -9.63 0.70 6.20
C ILE A 395 -9.92 -0.70 6.78
N GLU A 396 -10.13 -0.81 8.08
CA GLU A 396 -10.43 -2.03 8.82
C GLU A 396 -11.91 -2.45 8.81
N GLU A 397 -12.81 -1.71 8.15
CA GLU A 397 -14.25 -1.98 8.14
C GLU A 397 -14.84 -2.13 6.74
N HIS A 398 -15.98 -2.81 6.61
CA HIS A 398 -16.69 -2.93 5.34
C HIS A 398 -17.67 -1.80 5.11
N LEU A 399 -17.83 -1.41 3.84
CA LEU A 399 -19.01 -0.66 3.42
C LEU A 399 -20.26 -1.48 3.74
N ASN A 400 -21.20 -0.88 4.46
CA ASN A 400 -22.41 -1.53 4.94
C ASN A 400 -23.57 -0.51 5.00
N ARG A 401 -24.78 -0.98 5.29
CA ARG A 401 -25.98 -0.12 5.30
C ARG A 401 -25.91 1.02 6.33
N LYS A 402 -25.24 0.81 7.48
CA LYS A 402 -25.10 1.84 8.52
C LYS A 402 -24.33 3.05 7.99
N ILE A 403 -23.30 2.83 7.17
CA ILE A 403 -22.51 3.93 6.60
C ILE A 403 -23.37 4.89 5.76
N PHE A 404 -24.36 4.38 5.02
CA PHE A 404 -25.29 5.23 4.27
C PHE A 404 -26.23 6.03 5.19
N ILE A 405 -26.59 5.48 6.35
CA ILE A 405 -27.35 6.19 7.38
C ILE A 405 -26.47 7.29 7.99
N ASP A 406 -25.22 6.97 8.34
CA ASP A 406 -24.26 7.93 8.88
C ASP A 406 -24.03 9.11 7.91
N MET A 407 -23.99 8.86 6.59
CA MET A 407 -23.90 9.91 5.57
C MET A 407 -25.15 10.82 5.55
N LEU A 408 -26.35 10.25 5.69
CA LEU A 408 -27.58 11.03 5.79
C LEU A 408 -27.62 11.88 7.07
N ASP A 409 -27.19 11.31 8.20
CA ASP A 409 -27.13 12.01 9.48
C ASP A 409 -26.10 13.15 9.46
N MET A 410 -24.94 12.92 8.86
CA MET A 410 -23.92 13.96 8.64
C MET A 410 -24.44 15.09 7.75
N ALA A 411 -25.13 14.76 6.65
CA ALA A 411 -25.73 15.75 5.76
C ALA A 411 -26.86 16.56 6.46
N ASP A 412 -27.69 15.90 7.28
CA ASP A 412 -28.72 16.56 8.07
C ASP A 412 -28.13 17.50 9.12
N ARG A 413 -27.05 17.08 9.78
CA ARG A 413 -26.32 17.95 10.72
C ARG A 413 -25.73 19.17 10.04
N LEU A 414 -25.16 19.03 8.84
CA LEU A 414 -24.71 20.17 8.03
C LEU A 414 -25.85 21.14 7.76
N TYR A 415 -26.99 20.64 7.30
CA TYR A 415 -28.17 21.45 7.02
C TYR A 415 -28.67 22.23 8.24
N ARG A 416 -28.61 21.64 9.45
CA ARG A 416 -29.01 22.31 10.69
C ARG A 416 -28.01 23.36 11.18
N SER A 417 -26.74 23.27 10.75
CA SER A 417 -25.64 24.05 11.32
C SER A 417 -25.15 25.17 10.40
N VAL A 418 -25.30 25.01 9.08
CA VAL A 418 -24.82 25.95 8.07
C VAL A 418 -25.93 26.21 7.05
N PRO A 419 -26.16 27.48 6.63
CA PRO A 419 -27.07 27.78 5.53
C PRO A 419 -26.72 27.01 4.26
N ILE A 420 -27.72 26.34 3.69
CA ILE A 420 -27.59 25.59 2.43
C ILE A 420 -28.57 26.17 1.42
N TYR A 421 -28.06 26.43 0.21
CA TYR A 421 -28.83 26.99 -0.89
C TYR A 421 -28.69 26.15 -2.15
N LYS A 422 -29.65 26.30 -3.06
CA LYS A 422 -29.49 25.88 -4.45
C LYS A 422 -28.85 27.02 -5.23
N LEU A 423 -27.78 26.72 -5.97
CA LEU A 423 -27.16 27.63 -6.93
C LEU A 423 -27.51 27.14 -8.34
N GLU A 424 -28.32 27.92 -9.06
CA GLU A 424 -28.42 27.77 -10.52
C GLU A 424 -27.21 28.48 -11.12
N PHE A 425 -26.38 27.72 -11.82
CA PHE A 425 -25.06 28.14 -12.24
C PHE A 425 -24.98 28.22 -13.76
N ILE A 426 -24.41 29.33 -14.24
CA ILE A 426 -23.85 29.46 -15.58
C ILE A 426 -22.34 29.73 -15.46
N PRO A 427 -21.50 29.29 -16.43
CA PRO A 427 -20.03 29.35 -16.36
C PRO A 427 -19.38 30.75 -16.39
N ASP A 428 -19.86 31.70 -15.59
CA ASP A 428 -19.26 33.02 -15.38
C ASP A 428 -19.13 33.34 -13.89
N SER A 429 -18.31 34.33 -13.53
CA SER A 429 -18.01 34.70 -12.13
C SER A 429 -19.14 35.47 -11.43
N GLY A 430 -20.25 35.75 -12.11
CA GLY A 430 -21.39 36.50 -11.58
C GLY A 430 -22.10 35.85 -10.39
N PHE A 431 -21.92 34.54 -10.16
CA PHE A 431 -22.40 33.89 -8.94
C PHE A 431 -21.80 34.51 -7.67
N TRP A 432 -20.59 35.07 -7.72
CA TRP A 432 -20.00 35.78 -6.58
C TRP A 432 -20.78 37.06 -6.23
N ILE A 433 -21.39 37.72 -7.22
CA ILE A 433 -22.26 38.89 -6.98
C ILE A 433 -23.52 38.45 -6.23
N GLU A 434 -24.10 37.31 -6.59
CA GLU A 434 -25.25 36.76 -5.87
C GLU A 434 -24.89 36.33 -4.44
N ILE A 435 -23.69 35.78 -4.23
CA ILE A 435 -23.17 35.47 -2.89
C ILE A 435 -22.96 36.74 -2.08
N ASP A 436 -22.43 37.80 -2.69
CA ASP A 436 -22.28 39.09 -2.04
C ASP A 436 -23.64 39.62 -1.59
N ARG A 437 -24.62 39.73 -2.49
CA ARG A 437 -25.99 40.18 -2.15
C ARG A 437 -26.65 39.39 -1.03
N LEU A 438 -26.31 38.10 -0.88
CA LEU A 438 -26.88 37.24 0.15
C LEU A 438 -26.27 37.46 1.54
N PHE A 439 -25.00 37.88 1.63
CA PHE A 439 -24.26 37.89 2.90
C PHE A 439 -23.60 39.22 3.28
N TYR A 440 -23.45 40.16 2.35
CA TYR A 440 -22.72 41.42 2.49
C TYR A 440 -23.50 42.56 1.84
#